data_AF-A0A8J6XP34-F1
#
_entry.id   AF-A0A8J6XP34-F1
#
_cell.length_a   1.000
_cell.length_b   1.000
_cell.length_c   1.000
_cell.angle_alpha   90.00
_cell.angle_beta   90.00
_cell.angle_gamma   90.00
#
_symmetry.space_group_name_H-M   'P 1'
#
loop_
_entity.id
_entity.type
_entity.pdbx_description
1 polymer ?
#
loop_
_entity_poly.entity_id
_entity_poly.type
_entity_poly.pdbx_seq_one_letter_code
_entity_poly.pdbx_strand_id
1 'polypeptide(L)'
;MKLVRIFCVVAAITAMLVPSAILAQSKAEIPTPESVLGFVPGTDRELMDYEQLVGYMQKLAAASSSVEMLEFGTTPLGRAMYVAFISSSENLERLDELRKINHRLALDPAIPAEDLAEMIARGKVFVMETLSMHSGEVAPSQSLPLFAYRMATTEDPEIVTQLDDVVLMMVLCHNPDGMDMVVGHYREHLGTKYEGSSLPRVYHKYVGHDNNRDFVSLTQADTRAISALYSTEWYPQVMVEKHQMGSTGPRYFVPPNHDPIAQNVDESLWNWKAVFGSNLSR
;
A
#
# COMPACT_ATOMS: atom_id res chain seq x y z
N MET A 1 -37.38 -33.14 70.01
CA MET A 1 -36.63 -31.88 69.79
C MET A 1 -35.22 -32.23 69.35
N LYS A 2 -34.79 -31.72 68.20
CA LYS A 2 -33.54 -32.03 67.50
C LYS A 2 -32.34 -31.40 68.22
N LEU A 3 -31.23 -32.13 68.39
CA LEU A 3 -29.90 -31.55 68.56
C LEU A 3 -28.80 -32.49 68.02
N VAL A 4 -28.51 -32.23 66.74
CA VAL A 4 -27.23 -32.24 66.01
C VAL A 4 -26.00 -32.86 66.71
N ARG A 5 -25.45 -33.92 66.12
CA ARG A 5 -24.05 -34.37 66.29
C ARG A 5 -23.17 -33.67 65.26
N ILE A 6 -22.11 -33.02 65.73
CA ILE A 6 -21.05 -32.41 64.92
C ILE A 6 -20.10 -33.53 64.46
N PHE A 7 -19.89 -33.68 63.16
CA PHE A 7 -18.82 -34.48 62.57
C PHE A 7 -17.84 -33.51 61.90
N CYS A 8 -16.59 -33.50 62.35
CA CYS A 8 -15.49 -32.81 61.69
C CYS A 8 -15.16 -33.51 60.36
N VAL A 9 -15.21 -32.77 59.25
CA VAL A 9 -14.62 -33.19 57.97
C VAL A 9 -13.38 -32.35 57.74
N VAL A 10 -12.22 -32.99 57.76
CA VAL A 10 -10.95 -32.42 57.31
C VAL A 10 -10.92 -32.56 55.79
N ALA A 11 -11.07 -31.44 55.07
CA ALA A 11 -10.89 -31.40 53.62
C ALA A 11 -9.42 -31.12 53.30
N ALA A 12 -8.72 -32.11 52.75
CA ALA A 12 -7.39 -31.94 52.19
C ALA A 12 -7.52 -31.31 50.79
N ILE A 13 -7.03 -30.08 50.63
CA ILE A 13 -6.93 -29.40 49.34
C ILE A 13 -5.57 -29.76 48.73
N THR A 14 -5.56 -30.71 47.80
CA THR A 14 -4.42 -30.93 46.90
C THR A 14 -4.49 -29.93 45.76
N ALA A 15 -3.65 -28.88 45.82
CA ALA A 15 -3.44 -27.96 44.72
C ALA A 15 -2.63 -28.65 43.62
N MET A 16 -3.27 -28.95 42.47
CA MET A 16 -2.55 -29.33 41.25
C MET A 16 -1.99 -28.07 40.60
N LEU A 17 -0.68 -27.89 40.66
CA LEU A 17 0.02 -26.93 39.80
C LEU A 17 -0.03 -27.46 38.36
N VAL A 18 -0.82 -26.82 37.52
CA VAL A 18 -0.72 -26.96 36.06
C VAL A 18 0.42 -26.03 35.62
N PRO A 19 1.48 -26.53 34.96
CA PRO A 19 2.50 -25.65 34.41
C PRO A 19 1.86 -24.87 33.25
N SER A 20 1.77 -23.55 33.38
CA SER A 20 1.49 -22.67 32.25
C SER A 20 2.65 -22.79 31.27
N ALA A 21 2.50 -23.66 30.27
CA ALA A 21 3.37 -23.64 29.10
C ALA A 21 3.16 -22.30 28.41
N ILE A 22 4.11 -21.37 28.58
CA ILE A 22 4.26 -20.24 27.69
C ILE A 22 4.64 -20.84 26.34
N LEU A 23 3.63 -21.06 25.49
CA LEU A 23 3.86 -21.27 24.07
C LEU A 23 4.48 -19.97 23.57
N ALA A 24 5.81 -19.98 23.42
CA ALA A 24 6.48 -19.01 22.58
C ALA A 24 5.85 -19.16 21.19
N GLN A 25 4.94 -18.27 20.85
CA GLN A 25 4.38 -18.18 19.51
C GLN A 25 5.56 -17.84 18.62
N SER A 26 6.10 -18.83 17.92
CA SER A 26 7.13 -18.60 16.92
C SER A 26 6.58 -17.53 15.98
N LYS A 27 7.25 -16.38 15.90
CA LYS A 27 6.95 -15.38 14.87
C LYS A 27 6.92 -16.15 13.56
N ALA A 28 5.76 -16.22 12.90
CA ALA A 28 5.65 -16.92 11.64
C ALA A 28 6.69 -16.29 10.71
N GLU A 29 7.50 -17.14 10.07
CA GLU A 29 8.51 -16.65 9.14
C GLU A 29 7.80 -15.90 8.01
N ILE A 30 8.19 -14.63 7.80
CA ILE A 30 7.58 -13.79 6.77
C ILE A 30 7.98 -14.38 5.41
N PRO A 31 7.02 -14.77 4.55
CA PRO A 31 7.33 -15.47 3.31
C PRO A 31 8.05 -14.55 2.32
N THR A 32 9.15 -15.02 1.73
CA THR A 32 9.83 -14.28 0.67
C THR A 32 8.99 -14.26 -0.62
N PRO A 33 9.12 -13.24 -1.48
CA PRO A 33 8.49 -13.24 -2.79
C PRO A 33 8.78 -14.50 -3.61
N GLU A 34 10.03 -14.94 -3.64
CA GLU A 34 10.46 -16.15 -4.36
C GLU A 34 9.75 -17.42 -3.86
N SER A 35 9.61 -17.58 -2.54
CA SER A 35 8.96 -18.76 -1.95
C SER A 35 7.48 -18.90 -2.34
N VAL A 36 6.82 -17.79 -2.68
CA VAL A 36 5.39 -17.75 -3.03
C VAL A 36 5.19 -17.71 -4.54
N LEU A 37 5.97 -16.90 -5.25
CA LEU A 37 5.83 -16.68 -6.70
C LEU A 37 6.55 -17.76 -7.53
N GLY A 38 7.54 -18.44 -6.95
CA GLY A 38 8.40 -19.40 -7.64
C GLY A 38 9.54 -18.76 -8.43
N PHE A 39 9.67 -17.43 -8.40
CA PHE A 39 10.75 -16.67 -9.01
C PHE A 39 10.96 -15.36 -8.24
N VAL A 40 12.16 -14.78 -8.39
CA VAL A 40 12.45 -13.44 -7.86
C VAL A 40 11.86 -12.40 -8.81
N PRO A 41 11.00 -11.46 -8.35
CA PRO A 41 10.50 -10.40 -9.21
C PRO A 41 11.64 -9.62 -9.90
N GLY A 42 11.50 -9.40 -11.20
CA GLY A 42 12.55 -8.83 -12.04
C GLY A 42 13.48 -9.86 -12.69
N THR A 43 13.27 -11.16 -12.43
CA THR A 43 13.93 -12.24 -13.20
C THR A 43 13.54 -12.15 -14.67
N ASP A 44 14.52 -12.31 -15.57
CA ASP A 44 14.30 -12.28 -17.01
C ASP A 44 13.19 -13.25 -17.40
N ARG A 45 12.23 -12.73 -18.20
CA ARG A 45 11.10 -13.49 -18.74
C ARG A 45 10.05 -13.96 -17.74
N GLU A 46 10.13 -13.49 -16.50
CA GLU A 46 9.12 -13.75 -15.49
C GLU A 46 8.30 -12.50 -15.20
N LEU A 47 6.97 -12.62 -15.30
CA LEU A 47 6.02 -11.58 -14.92
C LEU A 47 4.95 -12.22 -14.03
N MET A 48 4.64 -11.60 -12.90
CA MET A 48 3.46 -11.96 -12.12
C MET A 48 2.20 -11.31 -12.69
N ASP A 49 1.08 -12.03 -12.68
CA ASP A 49 -0.24 -11.46 -12.94
C ASP A 49 -0.84 -10.85 -11.66
N TYR A 50 -2.02 -10.24 -11.77
CA TYR A 50 -2.64 -9.55 -10.65
C TYR A 50 -3.02 -10.49 -9.50
N GLU A 51 -3.44 -11.72 -9.81
CA GLU A 51 -3.82 -12.71 -8.80
C GLU A 51 -2.60 -13.16 -8.00
N GLN A 52 -1.46 -13.38 -8.66
CA GLN A 52 -0.19 -13.67 -7.99
C GLN A 52 0.27 -12.50 -7.11
N LEU A 53 0.15 -11.26 -7.59
CA LEU A 53 0.50 -10.05 -6.82
C LEU A 53 -0.35 -9.94 -5.55
N VAL A 54 -1.69 -9.98 -5.68
CA VAL A 54 -2.61 -9.91 -4.53
C VAL A 54 -2.38 -11.08 -3.58
N GLY A 55 -2.23 -12.29 -4.10
CA GLY A 55 -1.99 -13.49 -3.30
C GLY A 55 -0.71 -13.43 -2.48
N TYR A 56 0.37 -12.86 -3.03
CA TYR A 56 1.58 -12.60 -2.26
C TYR A 56 1.37 -11.54 -1.18
N MET A 57 0.79 -10.39 -1.53
CA MET A 57 0.58 -9.29 -0.58
C MET A 57 -0.32 -9.68 0.58
N GLN A 58 -1.35 -10.50 0.35
CA GLN A 58 -2.21 -11.04 1.41
C GLN A 58 -1.45 -11.97 2.36
N LYS A 59 -0.58 -12.83 1.83
CA LYS A 59 0.29 -13.69 2.66
C LYS A 59 1.27 -12.86 3.50
N LEU A 60 1.82 -11.80 2.92
CA LEU A 60 2.71 -10.87 3.62
C LEU A 60 1.96 -10.16 4.75
N ALA A 61 0.78 -9.59 4.47
CA ALA A 61 -0.05 -8.91 5.47
C ALA A 61 -0.50 -9.84 6.61
N ALA A 62 -0.79 -11.12 6.31
CA ALA A 62 -1.12 -12.11 7.32
C ALA A 62 0.08 -12.49 8.22
N ALA A 63 1.31 -12.35 7.73
CA ALA A 63 2.53 -12.73 8.43
C ALA A 63 3.26 -11.55 9.10
N SER A 64 2.91 -10.30 8.77
CA SER A 64 3.60 -9.10 9.25
C SER A 64 2.64 -8.12 9.92
N SER A 65 3.00 -7.66 11.12
CA SER A 65 2.32 -6.56 11.82
C SER A 65 2.60 -5.17 11.21
N SER A 66 3.48 -5.10 10.21
CA SER A 66 3.88 -3.85 9.54
C SER A 66 3.20 -3.68 8.17
N VAL A 67 2.28 -4.57 7.80
CA VAL A 67 1.53 -4.51 6.53
C VAL A 67 0.06 -4.81 6.78
N GLU A 68 -0.82 -3.88 6.40
CA GLU A 68 -2.27 -4.07 6.38
C GLU A 68 -2.80 -3.88 4.97
N MET A 69 -3.79 -4.66 4.55
CA MET A 69 -4.40 -4.53 3.22
C MET A 69 -5.88 -4.17 3.31
N LEU A 70 -6.31 -3.26 2.45
CA LEU A 70 -7.69 -2.83 2.31
C LEU A 70 -8.14 -2.92 0.85
N GLU A 71 -9.31 -3.51 0.63
CA GLU A 71 -10.04 -3.38 -0.63
C GLU A 71 -10.73 -2.01 -0.66
N PHE A 72 -10.53 -1.22 -1.73
CA PHE A 72 -11.02 0.17 -1.80
C PHE A 72 -11.90 0.47 -3.02
N GLY A 73 -12.13 -0.51 -3.90
CA GLY A 73 -12.97 -0.33 -5.07
C GLY A 73 -12.85 -1.44 -6.09
N THR A 74 -13.43 -1.22 -7.27
CA THR A 74 -13.42 -2.20 -8.36
C THR A 74 -13.11 -1.56 -9.71
N THR A 75 -12.44 -2.32 -10.58
CA THR A 75 -12.15 -1.94 -11.96
C THR A 75 -13.41 -1.92 -12.85
N PRO A 76 -13.34 -1.39 -14.09
CA PRO A 76 -14.43 -1.48 -15.07
C PRO A 76 -14.83 -2.90 -15.50
N LEU A 77 -13.99 -3.91 -15.25
CA LEU A 77 -14.34 -5.33 -15.40
C LEU A 77 -14.76 -6.01 -14.10
N GLY A 78 -14.91 -5.26 -13.00
CA GLY A 78 -15.45 -5.74 -11.73
C GLY A 78 -14.40 -6.43 -10.84
N ARG A 79 -13.12 -6.21 -11.08
CA ARG A 79 -12.03 -6.78 -10.27
C ARG A 79 -11.77 -5.90 -9.05
N ALA A 80 -11.66 -6.51 -7.87
CA ALA A 80 -11.31 -5.81 -6.64
C ALA A 80 -9.95 -5.12 -6.75
N MET A 81 -9.85 -3.93 -6.19
CA MET A 81 -8.63 -3.12 -6.12
C MET A 81 -8.20 -2.97 -4.66
N TYR A 82 -6.90 -3.05 -4.43
CA TYR A 82 -6.32 -3.11 -3.10
C TYR A 82 -5.23 -2.07 -2.88
N VAL A 83 -5.20 -1.51 -1.68
CA VAL A 83 -4.13 -0.67 -1.14
C VAL A 83 -3.49 -1.40 0.04
N ALA A 84 -2.16 -1.37 0.12
CA ALA A 84 -1.43 -1.85 1.29
C ALA A 84 -0.92 -0.65 2.11
N PHE A 85 -1.21 -0.66 3.40
CA PHE A 85 -0.63 0.24 4.39
C PHE A 85 0.64 -0.39 4.94
N ILE A 86 1.77 0.32 4.87
CA ILE A 86 3.06 -0.13 5.38
C ILE A 86 3.59 0.92 6.35
N SER A 87 3.77 0.54 7.61
CA SER A 87 4.18 1.43 8.70
C SER A 87 4.65 0.60 9.90
N SER A 88 5.01 1.26 11.00
CA SER A 88 5.22 0.57 12.28
C SER A 88 3.92 -0.11 12.76
N SER A 89 4.06 -1.18 13.55
CA SER A 89 2.90 -1.89 14.09
C SER A 89 2.02 -0.99 14.96
N GLU A 90 2.64 -0.08 15.73
CA GLU A 90 1.91 0.90 16.55
C GLU A 90 1.04 1.83 15.68
N ASN A 91 1.58 2.30 14.56
CA ASN A 91 0.83 3.15 13.64
C ASN A 91 -0.33 2.39 12.99
N LEU A 92 -0.12 1.13 12.58
CA LEU A 92 -1.17 0.32 11.97
C LEU A 92 -2.28 -0.07 12.96
N GLU A 93 -1.95 -0.37 14.22
CA GLU A 93 -2.95 -0.59 15.28
C GLU A 93 -3.84 0.64 15.52
N ARG A 94 -3.31 1.84 15.23
CA ARG A 94 -3.99 3.14 15.38
C ARG A 94 -4.42 3.73 14.04
N LEU A 95 -4.44 2.96 12.95
CA LEU A 95 -4.64 3.48 11.60
C LEU A 95 -5.95 4.28 11.44
N ASP A 96 -7.05 3.84 12.06
CA ASP A 96 -8.33 4.56 12.04
C ASP A 96 -8.29 5.89 12.82
N GLU A 97 -7.54 5.95 13.93
CA GLU A 97 -7.29 7.20 14.67
C GLU A 97 -6.49 8.17 13.80
N LEU A 98 -5.38 7.70 13.22
CA LEU A 98 -4.52 8.49 12.35
C LEU A 98 -5.29 9.03 11.14
N ARG A 99 -6.16 8.21 10.53
CA ARG A 99 -7.06 8.65 9.46
C ARG A 99 -7.96 9.81 9.87
N LYS A 100 -8.57 9.74 11.06
CA LYS A 100 -9.46 10.80 11.57
C LYS A 100 -8.70 12.08 11.88
N ILE A 101 -7.50 11.97 12.46
CA ILE A 101 -6.60 13.12 12.65
C ILE A 101 -6.33 13.77 11.29
N ASN A 102 -5.93 12.98 10.30
CA ASN A 102 -5.57 13.49 8.98
C ASN A 102 -6.75 14.17 8.27
N HIS A 103 -7.93 13.56 8.34
CA HIS A 103 -9.17 14.11 7.80
C HIS A 103 -9.55 15.44 8.47
N ARG A 104 -9.45 15.55 9.81
CA ARG A 104 -9.77 16.81 10.51
C ARG A 104 -8.76 17.90 10.13
N LEU A 105 -7.46 17.59 10.13
CA LEU A 105 -6.40 18.52 9.71
C LEU A 105 -6.59 19.02 8.26
N ALA A 106 -7.10 18.17 7.36
CA ALA A 106 -7.29 18.53 5.97
C ALA A 106 -8.53 19.42 5.72
N LEU A 107 -9.60 19.28 6.51
CA LEU A 107 -10.91 19.86 6.19
C LEU A 107 -11.42 20.92 7.17
N ASP A 108 -10.93 20.94 8.41
CA ASP A 108 -11.40 21.87 9.44
C ASP A 108 -10.43 23.05 9.59
N PRO A 109 -10.71 24.23 9.00
CA PRO A 109 -9.85 25.40 9.13
C PRO A 109 -9.99 26.10 10.49
N ALA A 110 -10.90 25.66 11.36
CA ALA A 110 -11.25 26.31 12.61
C ALA A 110 -10.82 25.51 13.86
N ILE A 111 -9.89 24.56 13.71
CA ILE A 111 -9.35 23.78 14.84
C ILE A 111 -8.72 24.73 15.86
N PRO A 112 -9.08 24.63 17.17
CA PRO A 112 -8.43 25.38 18.23
C PRO A 112 -6.92 25.14 18.26
N ALA A 113 -6.14 26.16 18.60
CA ALA A 113 -4.67 26.08 18.53
C ALA A 113 -4.07 24.94 19.39
N GLU A 114 -4.67 24.65 20.55
CA GLU A 114 -4.26 23.56 21.43
C GLU A 114 -4.53 22.18 20.80
N ASP A 115 -5.74 21.95 20.30
CA ASP A 115 -6.12 20.73 19.57
C ASP A 115 -5.23 20.52 18.33
N LEU A 116 -4.93 21.60 17.59
CA LEU A 116 -4.10 21.55 16.39
C LEU A 116 -2.68 21.09 16.73
N ALA A 117 -2.07 21.67 17.77
CA ALA A 117 -0.73 21.28 18.21
C ALA A 117 -0.67 19.81 18.66
N GLU A 118 -1.69 19.35 19.38
CA GLU A 118 -1.79 17.95 19.80
C GLU A 118 -1.93 17.00 18.59
N MET A 119 -2.79 17.34 17.62
CA MET A 119 -2.98 16.55 16.42
C MET A 119 -1.73 16.47 15.55
N ILE A 120 -0.99 17.56 15.41
CA ILE A 120 0.29 17.57 14.69
C ILE A 120 1.30 16.66 15.40
N ALA A 121 1.36 16.68 16.73
CA ALA A 121 2.28 15.85 17.49
C ALA A 121 1.94 14.35 17.45
N ARG A 122 0.64 14.01 17.37
CA ARG A 122 0.15 12.62 17.37
C ARG A 122 -0.04 12.02 15.98
N GLY A 123 -0.24 12.87 14.98
CA GLY A 123 -0.48 12.50 13.60
C GLY A 123 0.77 11.91 12.93
N LYS A 124 0.57 11.37 11.74
CA LYS A 124 1.63 10.81 10.89
C LYS A 124 1.49 11.36 9.49
N VAL A 125 2.60 11.37 8.75
CA VAL A 125 2.58 11.74 7.33
C VAL A 125 2.08 10.54 6.55
N PHE A 126 1.05 10.74 5.74
CA PHE A 126 0.56 9.75 4.80
C PHE A 126 1.18 10.00 3.42
N VAL A 127 1.86 8.98 2.89
CA VAL A 127 2.46 9.00 1.56
C VAL A 127 1.75 7.96 0.71
N MET A 128 1.09 8.38 -0.35
CA MET A 128 0.38 7.50 -1.25
C MET A 128 1.17 7.28 -2.54
N GLU A 129 1.33 6.03 -2.93
CA GLU A 129 1.89 5.65 -4.21
C GLU A 129 0.89 4.86 -5.04
N THR A 130 0.79 5.20 -6.32
CA THR A 130 0.04 4.38 -7.30
C THR A 130 0.99 3.74 -8.29
N LEU A 131 0.76 2.46 -8.57
CA LEU A 131 1.63 1.65 -9.43
C LEU A 131 0.90 1.24 -10.71
N SER A 132 1.61 1.28 -11.85
CA SER A 132 1.17 0.72 -13.14
C SER A 132 -0.23 1.17 -13.55
N MET A 133 -0.46 2.48 -13.58
CA MET A 133 -1.64 3.08 -14.21
C MET A 133 -1.75 2.69 -15.68
N HIS A 134 -0.65 2.82 -16.42
CA HIS A 134 -0.51 2.26 -17.76
C HIS A 134 -0.02 0.82 -17.68
N SER A 135 -0.84 -0.15 -18.07
CA SER A 135 -0.49 -1.57 -17.88
C SER A 135 0.71 -2.06 -18.70
N GLY A 136 1.07 -1.35 -19.77
CA GLY A 136 2.31 -1.63 -20.52
C GLY A 136 3.60 -1.28 -19.75
N GLU A 137 3.47 -0.52 -18.66
CA GLU A 137 4.54 -0.13 -17.74
C GLU A 137 4.54 -1.11 -16.56
N VAL A 138 5.13 -2.28 -16.78
CA VAL A 138 5.03 -3.41 -15.86
C VAL A 138 5.85 -3.23 -14.58
N ALA A 139 7.01 -2.56 -14.65
CA ALA A 139 8.00 -2.52 -13.57
C ALA A 139 7.46 -2.05 -12.20
N PRO A 140 6.62 -1.01 -12.07
CA PRO A 140 6.15 -0.52 -10.78
C PRO A 140 5.47 -1.62 -9.95
N SER A 141 4.42 -2.25 -10.50
CA SER A 141 3.71 -3.33 -9.78
C SER A 141 4.59 -4.57 -9.62
N GLN A 142 5.42 -4.90 -10.63
CA GLN A 142 6.35 -6.04 -10.56
C GLN A 142 7.37 -5.90 -9.40
N SER A 143 7.76 -4.68 -9.04
CA SER A 143 8.73 -4.42 -7.97
C SER A 143 8.14 -4.45 -6.55
N LEU A 144 6.82 -4.30 -6.42
CA LEU A 144 6.16 -4.14 -5.13
C LEU A 144 6.43 -5.28 -4.13
N PRO A 145 6.41 -6.58 -4.50
CA PRO A 145 6.65 -7.66 -3.56
C PRO A 145 8.01 -7.56 -2.86
N LEU A 146 9.06 -7.17 -3.59
CA LEU A 146 10.40 -6.99 -3.04
C LEU A 146 10.46 -5.79 -2.10
N PHE A 147 9.84 -4.67 -2.49
CA PHE A 147 9.79 -3.47 -1.67
C PHE A 147 9.03 -3.73 -0.36
N ALA A 148 7.81 -4.28 -0.45
CA ALA A 148 6.97 -4.56 0.71
C ALA A 148 7.61 -5.60 1.65
N TYR A 149 8.23 -6.65 1.10
CA TYR A 149 9.01 -7.60 1.89
C TYR A 149 10.11 -6.90 2.68
N ARG A 150 10.93 -6.08 1.99
CA ARG A 150 12.02 -5.34 2.64
C ARG A 150 11.51 -4.46 3.76
N MET A 151 10.43 -3.69 3.54
CA MET A 151 9.87 -2.83 4.58
C MET A 151 9.34 -3.65 5.77
N ALA A 152 8.74 -4.82 5.52
CA ALA A 152 8.19 -5.68 6.55
C ALA A 152 9.25 -6.43 7.38
N THR A 153 10.46 -6.61 6.85
CA THR A 153 11.53 -7.42 7.50
C THR A 153 12.79 -6.63 7.82
N THR A 154 12.83 -5.33 7.54
CA THR A 154 14.03 -4.52 7.73
C THR A 154 14.39 -4.39 9.21
N GLU A 155 15.68 -4.43 9.50
CA GLU A 155 16.26 -4.04 10.79
C GLU A 155 17.11 -2.76 10.67
N ASP A 156 17.11 -2.15 9.47
CA ASP A 156 17.80 -0.89 9.23
C ASP A 156 17.16 0.22 10.09
N PRO A 157 17.91 0.81 11.04
CA PRO A 157 17.36 1.80 11.97
C PRO A 157 16.83 3.04 11.26
N GLU A 158 17.36 3.40 10.09
CA GLU A 158 16.86 4.53 9.31
C GLU A 158 15.45 4.24 8.77
N ILE A 159 15.26 3.06 8.17
CA ILE A 159 13.95 2.67 7.61
C ILE A 159 12.93 2.44 8.74
N VAL A 160 13.35 1.84 9.86
CA VAL A 160 12.48 1.66 11.02
C VAL A 160 11.97 3.03 11.52
N THR A 161 12.88 4.00 11.68
CA THR A 161 12.50 5.37 12.08
C THR A 161 11.53 6.01 11.07
N GLN A 162 11.77 5.82 9.77
CA GLN A 162 10.85 6.31 8.74
C GLN A 162 9.46 5.68 8.85
N LEU A 163 9.37 4.37 9.12
CA LEU A 163 8.10 3.68 9.31
C LEU A 163 7.37 4.07 10.60
N ASP A 164 8.10 4.55 11.62
CA ASP A 164 7.50 5.13 12.83
C ASP A 164 6.85 6.50 12.55
N ASP A 165 7.38 7.27 11.59
CA ASP A 165 6.88 8.62 11.27
C ASP A 165 5.88 8.67 10.11
N VAL A 166 5.86 7.63 9.26
CA VAL A 166 5.11 7.61 8.01
C VAL A 166 4.18 6.41 7.90
N VAL A 167 2.99 6.65 7.35
CA VAL A 167 2.09 5.61 6.83
C VAL A 167 2.18 5.60 5.31
N LEU A 168 2.82 4.58 4.74
CA LEU A 168 2.88 4.38 3.29
C LEU A 168 1.60 3.70 2.80
N MET A 169 0.95 4.27 1.80
CA MET A 169 -0.22 3.70 1.13
C MET A 169 0.16 3.29 -0.29
N MET A 170 0.33 1.99 -0.53
CA MET A 170 0.74 1.45 -1.82
C MET A 170 -0.48 0.88 -2.56
N VAL A 171 -0.99 1.58 -3.58
CA VAL A 171 -1.99 0.98 -4.48
C VAL A 171 -1.27 -0.04 -5.37
N LEU A 172 -1.64 -1.31 -5.20
CA LEU A 172 -0.92 -2.45 -5.74
C LEU A 172 -0.78 -2.41 -7.26
N CYS A 173 -1.87 -2.07 -7.93
CA CYS A 173 -1.94 -1.82 -9.36
C CYS A 173 -3.16 -0.94 -9.62
N HIS A 174 -2.99 0.16 -10.34
CA HIS A 174 -4.08 1.05 -10.73
C HIS A 174 -4.92 0.43 -11.84
N ASN A 175 -4.31 -0.25 -12.83
CA ASN A 175 -5.05 -0.98 -13.86
C ASN A 175 -4.82 -2.51 -13.82
N PRO A 176 -5.44 -3.22 -12.85
CA PRO A 176 -5.39 -4.68 -12.74
C PRO A 176 -5.92 -5.42 -13.97
N ASP A 177 -6.96 -4.87 -14.62
CA ASP A 177 -7.56 -5.48 -15.81
C ASP A 177 -6.55 -5.56 -16.95
N GLY A 178 -5.86 -4.45 -17.21
CA GLY A 178 -4.84 -4.37 -18.25
C GLY A 178 -3.55 -5.10 -17.91
N MET A 179 -3.18 -5.20 -16.62
CA MET A 179 -2.00 -5.95 -16.18
C MET A 179 -2.06 -7.40 -16.66
N ASP A 180 -3.18 -8.09 -16.43
CA ASP A 180 -3.36 -9.48 -16.88
C ASP A 180 -3.37 -9.60 -18.40
N MET A 181 -3.92 -8.61 -19.11
CA MET A 181 -3.88 -8.61 -20.58
C MET A 181 -2.44 -8.54 -21.11
N VAL A 182 -1.60 -7.71 -20.50
CA VAL A 182 -0.19 -7.54 -20.87
C VAL A 182 0.62 -8.77 -20.49
N VAL A 183 0.46 -9.28 -19.27
CA VAL A 183 1.15 -10.48 -18.79
C VAL A 183 0.74 -11.71 -19.60
N GLY A 184 -0.55 -11.87 -19.90
CA GLY A 184 -1.07 -12.95 -20.72
C GLY A 184 -0.50 -12.92 -22.15
N HIS A 185 -0.49 -11.75 -22.79
CA HIS A 185 0.12 -11.58 -24.12
C HIS A 185 1.61 -11.92 -24.12
N TYR A 186 2.35 -11.49 -23.09
CA TYR A 186 3.77 -11.83 -22.96
C TYR A 186 3.98 -13.34 -22.83
N ARG A 187 3.24 -14.00 -21.93
CA ARG A 187 3.32 -15.46 -21.70
C ARG A 187 2.97 -16.27 -22.95
N GLU A 188 1.96 -15.85 -23.71
CA GLU A 188 1.54 -16.51 -24.96
C GLU A 188 2.65 -16.51 -26.03
N HIS A 189 3.43 -15.42 -26.11
CA HIS A 189 4.44 -15.22 -27.15
C HIS A 189 5.86 -15.55 -26.69
N LEU A 190 6.04 -16.03 -25.45
CA LEU A 190 7.34 -16.37 -24.90
C LEU A 190 8.04 -17.45 -25.75
N GLY A 191 9.31 -17.23 -26.09
CA GLY A 191 10.08 -18.13 -26.95
C GLY A 191 9.73 -18.06 -28.45
N THR A 192 8.84 -17.16 -28.86
CA THR A 192 8.48 -16.95 -30.27
C THR A 192 9.17 -15.70 -30.84
N LYS A 193 9.05 -15.49 -32.16
CA LYS A 193 9.51 -14.24 -32.81
C LYS A 193 8.77 -12.97 -32.35
N TYR A 194 7.69 -13.12 -31.58
CA TYR A 194 6.87 -12.03 -31.04
C TYR A 194 7.11 -11.80 -29.54
N GLU A 195 8.07 -12.49 -28.93
CA GLU A 195 8.46 -12.25 -27.54
C GLU A 195 8.83 -10.77 -27.34
N GLY A 196 8.22 -10.12 -26.34
CA GLY A 196 8.41 -8.70 -26.06
C GLY A 196 7.67 -7.74 -27.02
N SER A 197 6.85 -8.26 -27.94
CA SER A 197 5.99 -7.40 -28.77
C SER A 197 4.93 -6.69 -27.92
N SER A 198 4.57 -5.47 -28.31
CA SER A 198 3.47 -4.73 -27.69
C SER A 198 2.16 -5.49 -27.86
N LEU A 199 1.31 -5.43 -26.83
CA LEU A 199 -0.07 -5.92 -26.89
C LEU A 199 -0.79 -5.25 -28.08
N PRO A 200 -1.30 -6.00 -29.09
CA PRO A 200 -1.92 -5.43 -30.28
C PRO A 200 -3.38 -4.98 -30.04
N ARG A 201 -3.68 -4.54 -28.81
CA ARG A 201 -4.99 -4.01 -28.39
C ARG A 201 -4.82 -3.06 -27.20
N VAL A 202 -5.88 -2.31 -26.92
CA VAL A 202 -5.98 -1.48 -25.72
C VAL A 202 -6.13 -2.32 -24.46
N TYR A 203 -5.61 -1.82 -23.33
CA TYR A 203 -5.58 -2.52 -22.04
C TYR A 203 -6.50 -1.88 -20.99
N HIS A 204 -7.42 -1.01 -21.41
CA HIS A 204 -8.47 -0.46 -20.57
C HIS A 204 -9.80 -0.38 -21.35
N LYS A 205 -10.90 -0.82 -20.72
CA LYS A 205 -12.21 -1.02 -21.36
C LYS A 205 -12.77 0.22 -22.05
N TYR A 206 -12.69 1.40 -21.42
CA TYR A 206 -13.34 2.63 -21.90
C TYR A 206 -12.39 3.72 -22.38
N VAL A 207 -11.23 3.90 -21.74
CA VAL A 207 -10.24 4.97 -22.08
C VAL A 207 -9.00 4.45 -22.82
N GLY A 208 -9.04 3.21 -23.30
CA GLY A 208 -8.00 2.68 -24.17
C GLY A 208 -6.68 2.40 -23.44
N HIS A 209 -5.68 3.26 -23.61
CA HIS A 209 -4.35 3.11 -22.99
C HIS A 209 -4.06 4.16 -21.90
N ASP A 210 -4.79 5.26 -21.85
CA ASP A 210 -4.44 6.41 -21.00
C ASP A 210 -5.58 6.75 -20.04
N ASN A 211 -5.58 6.08 -18.89
CA ASN A 211 -6.39 6.43 -17.73
C ASN A 211 -5.82 7.63 -16.94
N ASN A 212 -4.59 8.07 -17.24
CA ASN A 212 -3.98 9.27 -16.64
C ASN A 212 -4.55 10.59 -17.21
N ARG A 213 -5.54 10.53 -18.10
CA ARG A 213 -6.34 11.69 -18.53
C ARG A 213 -7.73 11.74 -17.90
N ASP A 214 -8.16 10.69 -17.22
CA ASP A 214 -9.52 10.64 -16.67
C ASP A 214 -9.68 11.41 -15.37
N PHE A 215 -8.59 11.74 -14.65
CA PHE A 215 -8.67 12.47 -13.36
C PHE A 215 -9.32 13.86 -13.43
N VAL A 216 -9.49 14.43 -14.62
CA VAL A 216 -10.22 15.69 -14.81
C VAL A 216 -11.75 15.48 -14.73
N SER A 217 -12.23 14.31 -15.17
CA SER A 217 -13.68 14.02 -15.31
C SER A 217 -14.18 12.86 -14.45
N LEU A 218 -13.29 12.03 -13.92
CA LEU A 218 -13.57 10.89 -13.05
C LEU A 218 -14.65 9.94 -13.61
N THR A 219 -14.56 9.65 -14.92
CA THR A 219 -15.57 8.85 -15.62
C THR A 219 -15.39 7.35 -15.41
N GLN A 220 -14.18 6.89 -15.06
CA GLN A 220 -13.87 5.47 -14.86
C GLN A 220 -13.96 5.05 -13.38
N ALA A 221 -14.31 3.79 -13.14
CA ALA A 221 -14.56 3.26 -11.80
C ALA A 221 -13.28 3.15 -10.96
N ASP A 222 -12.18 2.70 -11.58
CA ASP A 222 -10.84 2.64 -11.01
C ASP A 222 -10.29 4.04 -10.68
N THR A 223 -10.41 5.00 -11.60
CA THR A 223 -10.00 6.39 -11.35
C THR A 223 -10.81 7.03 -10.21
N ARG A 224 -12.13 6.78 -10.14
CA ARG A 224 -12.95 7.23 -8.99
C ARG A 224 -12.50 6.60 -7.67
N ALA A 225 -12.21 5.29 -7.67
CA ALA A 225 -11.77 4.59 -6.46
C ALA A 225 -10.44 5.17 -5.93
N ILE A 226 -9.49 5.44 -6.83
CA ILE A 226 -8.20 6.05 -6.44
C ILE A 226 -8.41 7.50 -6.01
N SER A 227 -9.26 8.26 -6.70
CA SER A 227 -9.60 9.63 -6.30
C SER A 227 -10.21 9.69 -4.91
N ALA A 228 -11.06 8.73 -4.54
CA ALA A 228 -11.64 8.65 -3.21
C ALA A 228 -10.56 8.46 -2.13
N LEU A 229 -9.58 7.57 -2.35
CA LEU A 229 -8.48 7.35 -1.40
C LEU A 229 -7.81 8.67 -0.99
N TYR A 230 -7.43 9.52 -1.95
CA TYR A 230 -6.71 10.75 -1.61
C TYR A 230 -7.60 11.98 -1.36
N SER A 231 -8.84 12.01 -1.88
CA SER A 231 -9.71 13.21 -1.80
C SER A 231 -10.80 13.15 -0.74
N THR A 232 -11.16 11.95 -0.26
CA THR A 232 -12.28 11.77 0.68
C THR A 232 -11.95 10.88 1.86
N GLU A 233 -11.07 9.88 1.69
CA GLU A 233 -10.86 8.86 2.72
C GLU A 233 -9.63 9.14 3.59
N TRP A 234 -8.47 9.45 2.99
CA TRP A 234 -7.19 9.43 3.70
C TRP A 234 -6.41 10.74 3.68
N TYR A 235 -6.63 11.63 2.70
CA TYR A 235 -5.95 12.94 2.61
C TYR A 235 -4.41 12.89 2.74
N PRO A 236 -3.69 12.07 1.95
CA PRO A 236 -2.24 11.97 2.03
C PRO A 236 -1.57 13.30 1.68
N GLN A 237 -0.48 13.62 2.39
CA GLN A 237 0.30 14.84 2.15
C GLN A 237 1.19 14.72 0.92
N VAL A 238 1.62 13.50 0.60
CA VAL A 238 2.50 13.22 -0.54
C VAL A 238 1.84 12.17 -1.41
N MET A 239 1.84 12.41 -2.72
CA MET A 239 1.38 11.43 -3.71
C MET A 239 2.46 11.24 -4.77
N VAL A 240 2.78 9.99 -5.08
CA VAL A 240 3.73 9.59 -6.12
C VAL A 240 3.03 8.65 -7.09
N GLU A 241 3.02 9.02 -8.36
CA GLU A 241 2.60 8.13 -9.44
C GLU A 241 3.86 7.50 -10.02
N LYS A 242 3.96 6.16 -9.98
CA LYS A 242 5.11 5.43 -10.54
C LYS A 242 4.80 4.94 -11.95
N HIS A 243 5.40 5.64 -12.91
CA HIS A 243 5.47 5.24 -14.32
C HIS A 243 6.73 4.42 -14.63
N GLN A 244 6.71 3.69 -15.76
CA GLN A 244 7.88 3.12 -16.40
C GLN A 244 8.12 3.79 -17.73
N MET A 245 9.39 3.95 -18.07
CA MET A 245 9.82 4.50 -19.33
C MET A 245 10.38 3.41 -20.26
N GLY A 246 10.35 3.67 -21.56
CA GLY A 246 10.98 2.83 -22.58
C GLY A 246 12.50 2.70 -22.41
N SER A 247 13.07 1.69 -23.06
CA SER A 247 14.46 1.26 -22.90
C SER A 247 15.53 2.20 -23.47
N THR A 248 15.16 3.34 -24.07
CA THR A 248 16.06 4.18 -24.88
C THR A 248 16.55 5.47 -24.22
N GLY A 249 16.25 5.74 -22.94
CA GLY A 249 16.95 6.75 -22.15
C GLY A 249 16.08 7.46 -21.10
N PRO A 250 16.62 7.85 -19.92
CA PRO A 250 15.90 8.29 -18.73
C PRO A 250 15.10 9.60 -18.90
N ARG A 251 13.86 9.59 -18.41
CA ARG A 251 12.96 10.72 -18.26
C ARG A 251 12.34 10.58 -16.87
N TYR A 252 13.05 11.11 -15.88
CA TYR A 252 12.49 11.36 -14.57
C TYR A 252 11.79 12.72 -14.63
N PHE A 253 10.47 12.72 -14.42
CA PHE A 253 9.74 13.96 -14.18
C PHE A 253 9.73 14.19 -12.68
N VAL A 254 10.54 15.14 -12.23
CA VAL A 254 10.57 15.59 -10.85
C VAL A 254 10.22 17.08 -10.82
N PRO A 255 9.43 17.56 -9.84
CA PRO A 255 9.17 18.99 -9.71
C PRO A 255 10.47 19.80 -9.49
N PRO A 256 10.44 21.12 -9.68
CA PRO A 256 9.25 21.98 -9.81
C PRO A 256 8.55 21.87 -11.17
N ASN A 257 7.22 21.96 -11.18
CA ASN A 257 6.47 22.04 -12.44
C ASN A 257 6.60 23.45 -13.03
N HIS A 258 6.49 23.56 -14.35
CA HIS A 258 6.52 24.84 -15.06
C HIS A 258 5.15 25.54 -15.12
N ASP A 259 5.18 26.85 -15.33
CA ASP A 259 4.00 27.71 -15.54
C ASP A 259 3.13 27.28 -16.74
N PRO A 260 1.81 27.57 -16.73
CA PRO A 260 1.11 28.43 -15.77
C PRO A 260 0.69 27.73 -14.47
N ILE A 261 0.93 28.40 -13.34
CA ILE A 261 0.42 28.00 -12.02
C ILE A 261 -1.04 28.42 -11.86
N ALA A 262 -1.89 27.49 -11.45
CA ALA A 262 -3.28 27.79 -11.10
C ALA A 262 -3.34 28.65 -9.83
N GLN A 263 -4.06 29.78 -9.88
CA GLN A 263 -4.11 30.78 -8.80
C GLN A 263 -4.72 30.27 -7.49
N ASN A 264 -5.44 29.16 -7.54
CA ASN A 264 -6.08 28.53 -6.39
C ASN A 264 -5.19 27.50 -5.67
N VAL A 265 -3.94 27.30 -6.10
CA VAL A 265 -2.99 26.40 -5.44
C VAL A 265 -2.14 27.21 -4.46
N ASP A 266 -2.15 26.82 -3.19
CA ASP A 266 -1.37 27.45 -2.14
C ASP A 266 0.14 27.40 -2.45
N GLU A 267 0.85 28.50 -2.16
CA GLU A 267 2.29 28.63 -2.43
C GLU A 267 3.14 27.59 -1.68
N SER A 268 2.71 27.17 -0.48
CA SER A 268 3.42 26.17 0.31
C SER A 268 3.47 24.81 -0.39
N LEU A 269 2.41 24.43 -1.12
CA LEU A 269 2.38 23.19 -1.89
C LEU A 269 3.40 23.21 -3.04
N TRP A 270 3.64 24.37 -3.64
CA TRP A 270 4.68 24.54 -4.66
C TRP A 270 6.08 24.40 -4.07
N ASN A 271 6.32 25.02 -2.92
CA ASN A 271 7.59 24.90 -2.21
C ASN A 271 7.90 23.45 -1.83
N TRP A 272 6.94 22.74 -1.25
CA TRP A 272 7.11 21.32 -0.90
C TRP A 272 7.34 20.43 -2.12
N LYS A 273 6.62 20.66 -3.23
CA LYS A 273 6.87 19.95 -4.50
C LYS A 273 8.32 20.12 -4.95
N ALA A 274 8.84 21.35 -4.94
CA ALA A 274 10.22 21.63 -5.34
C ALA A 274 11.25 20.93 -4.41
N VAL A 275 10.98 20.90 -3.10
CA VAL A 275 11.82 20.18 -2.12
C VAL A 275 11.83 18.68 -2.41
N PHE A 276 10.66 18.05 -2.60
CA PHE A 276 10.59 16.63 -2.94
C PHE A 276 11.29 16.32 -4.26
N GLY A 277 11.00 17.09 -5.31
CA GLY A 277 11.60 16.88 -6.63
C GLY A 277 13.13 17.01 -6.62
N SER A 278 13.66 17.98 -5.89
CA SER A 278 15.11 18.16 -5.74
C SER A 278 15.77 16.98 -5.03
N ASN A 279 15.12 16.38 -4.03
CA ASN A 279 15.66 15.22 -3.33
C ASN A 279 15.55 13.93 -4.16
N LEU A 280 14.50 13.77 -4.97
CA LEU A 280 14.37 12.64 -5.89
C LEU A 280 15.41 12.67 -7.03
N SER A 281 15.99 13.84 -7.31
CA SER A 281 17.00 14.01 -8.37
C SER A 281 18.44 13.73 -7.95
N ARG A 282 18.68 13.49 -6.66
CA ARG A 282 20.00 13.21 -6.08
C ARG A 282 20.29 11.71 -6.08
#